data_AF-W2VGJ0-F1
#
_entry.id   AF-W2VGJ0-F1
#
_cell.length_a   1.000
_cell.length_b   1.000
_cell.length_c   1.000
_cell.angle_alpha   90.00
_cell.angle_beta   90.00
_cell.angle_gamma   90.00
#
_symmetry.space_group_name_H-M   'P 1'
#
loop_
_entity.id
_entity.type
_entity.pdbx_description
1 polymer ?
#
loop_
_entity_poly.entity_id
_entity_poly.type
_entity_poly.pdbx_seq_one_letter_code
_entity_poly.pdbx_strand_id
1 'polypeptide(L)' 'MNVKYFSCDMNKTFIDIAKTYFPNAKIVVDRYHFIRQVYWALEKESTLHKRVVY' A
#
# COMPACT_ATOMS: atom_id res chain seq x y z
N MET A 1 21.02 17.09 -2.58
CA MET A 1 19.81 16.58 -3.27
C MET A 1 18.60 17.04 -2.48
N ASN A 2 17.63 17.74 -3.11
CA ASN A 2 16.45 18.24 -2.42
C ASN A 2 15.20 17.51 -2.93
N VAL A 3 14.98 16.30 -2.39
CA VAL A 3 13.85 15.44 -2.76
C VAL A 3 12.62 15.95 -2.03
N LYS A 4 11.62 16.42 -2.79
CA LYS A 4 10.35 16.95 -2.22
C LYS A 4 9.30 15.86 -2.00
N TYR A 5 9.29 14.83 -2.85
CA TYR A 5 8.31 13.77 -2.84
C TYR A 5 8.98 12.42 -3.02
N PHE A 6 8.56 11.44 -2.22
CA PHE A 6 9.02 10.07 -2.30
C PHE A 6 7.79 9.17 -2.45
N SER A 7 7.67 8.48 -3.59
CA SER A 7 6.55 7.56 -3.85
C SER A 7 7.00 6.14 -3.54
N CYS A 8 6.26 5.42 -2.70
CA CYS A 8 6.53 4.01 -2.43
C CYS A 8 5.27 3.17 -2.21
N ASP A 9 5.45 1.86 -2.22
CA ASP A 9 4.43 0.91 -1.80
C ASP A 9 4.14 1.04 -0.30
N MET A 10 3.00 0.51 0.17
CA MET A 10 2.54 0.56 1.57
C MET A 10 3.39 -0.27 2.55
N ASN A 11 4.44 -0.93 2.08
CA ASN A 11 5.26 -1.77 2.94
C ASN A 11 6.13 -0.91 3.86
N LYS A 12 6.07 -1.24 5.16
CA LYS A 12 6.76 -0.55 6.26
C LYS A 12 8.26 -0.36 6.02
N THR A 13 8.92 -1.36 5.41
CA THR A 13 10.35 -1.28 5.08
C THR A 13 10.67 -0.09 4.18
N PHE A 14 9.83 0.18 3.18
CA PHE A 14 10.06 1.31 2.27
C PHE A 14 9.77 2.66 2.94
N ILE A 15 8.79 2.70 3.85
CA ILE A 15 8.49 3.90 4.64
C ILE A 15 9.65 4.22 5.59
N ASP A 16 10.23 3.21 6.23
CA ASP A 16 11.35 3.40 7.16
C ASP A 16 12.63 3.85 6.43
N ILE A 17 12.89 3.29 5.25
CA ILE A 17 13.96 3.76 4.34
C ILE A 17 13.69 5.21 3.94
N ALA A 18 12.47 5.55 3.51
CA ALA A 18 12.11 6.91 3.10
C ALA A 18 12.37 7.93 4.21
N LYS A 19 12.00 7.58 5.45
CA LYS A 19 12.25 8.43 6.63
C LYS A 19 13.73 8.57 6.97
N THR A 20 14.50 7.50 6.78
CA THR A 20 15.94 7.48 7.10
C THR A 20 16.76 8.29 6.10
N TYR A 21 16.47 8.14 4.81
CA TYR A 21 17.25 8.77 3.74
C TYR A 21 16.68 10.14 3.30
N PHE A 22 15.37 10.35 3.46
CA PHE A 22 14.67 11.57 3.03
C PHE A 22 13.72 12.11 4.11
N PRO A 23 14.23 12.54 5.27
CA PRO A 23 13.40 13.02 6.38
C PRO A 23 12.54 14.24 6.04
N ASN A 24 12.95 15.04 5.05
CA ASN A 24 12.26 16.25 4.60
C ASN A 24 11.31 16.02 3.42
N ALA A 25 11.26 14.81 2.85
CA ALA A 25 10.42 14.50 1.71
C ALA A 25 9.00 14.09 2.15
N LYS A 26 7.99 14.51 1.39
CA LYS A 26 6.63 14.00 1.56
C LYS A 26 6.54 12.58 1.00
N ILE A 27 6.24 11.63 1.86
CA ILE A 27 6.04 10.23 1.50
C ILE A 27 4.62 10.08 0.95
N VAL A 28 4.51 9.64 -0.30
CA VAL A 28 3.25 9.39 -1.00
C VAL A 28 3.11 7.90 -1.21
N VAL A 29 1.99 7.34 -0.78
CA VAL A 29 1.66 5.94 -1.00
C VAL A 29 1.01 5.77 -2.37
N ASP A 30 1.40 4.73 -3.10
CA ASP A 30 0.80 4.44 -4.41
C ASP A 30 -0.68 4.00 -4.28
N ARG A 31 -1.57 4.78 -4.91
CA ARG A 31 -3.02 4.53 -4.97
C ARG A 31 -3.37 3.20 -5.65
N TYR A 32 -2.59 2.77 -6.64
CA TYR A 32 -2.84 1.51 -7.35
C TYR A 32 -2.70 0.30 -6.42
N HIS A 33 -1.64 0.31 -5.61
CA HIS A 33 -1.38 -0.76 -4.64
C HIS A 33 -2.50 -0.86 -3.61
N PHE A 34 -3.03 0.28 -3.15
CA PHE A 34 -4.15 0.32 -2.21
C PHE A 34 -5.43 -0.27 -2.81
N ILE A 35 -5.83 0.22 -3.99
CA ILE A 35 -7.05 -0.23 -4.67
C ILE A 35 -6.99 -1.74 -4.95
N ARG A 36 -5.83 -2.25 -5.37
CA ARG A 36 -5.64 -3.69 -5.61
C ARG A 36 -5.79 -4.53 -4.34
N GLN A 37 -5.23 -4.09 -3.21
CA GLN A 37 -5.38 -4.79 -1.92
C GLN A 37 -6.84 -4.81 -1.45
N VAL A 38 -7.54 -3.68 -1.58
CA VAL A 38 -8.98 -3.60 -1.28
C VAL A 38 -9.78 -4.52 -2.19
N TYR A 39 -9.50 -4.51 -3.49
CA TYR A 39 -10.18 -5.36 -4.46
C TYR A 39 -9.98 -6.85 -4.16
N TRP A 40 -8.76 -7.29 -3.85
CA TRP A 40 -8.49 -8.66 -3.43
C TRP A 40 -9.19 -9.05 -2.13
N ALA A 41 -9.28 -8.14 -1.16
CA ALA A 41 -10.02 -8.39 0.08
C ALA A 41 -11.51 -8.64 -0.20
N LEU A 42 -12.11 -7.82 -1.05
CA LEU A 42 -13.52 -7.96 -1.46
C LEU A 42 -13.77 -9.25 -2.27
N GLU A 43 -12.89 -9.60 -3.22
CA GLU A 43 -12.99 -10.86 -3.96
C GLU A 43 -12.86 -12.09 -3.05
N LYS A 44 -11.95 -12.03 -2.06
CA LYS A 44 -11.76 -13.10 -1.10
C LYS A 44 -13.00 -13.31 -0.22
N GLU A 45 -13.63 -12.23 0.25
CA GLU A 45 -14.87 -12.31 1.04
C GLU A 45 -16.03 -12.89 0.22
N SER A 46 -16.19 -12.45 -1.04
CA SER A 46 -17.19 -13.00 -1.97
C SER A 46 -16.98 -14.50 -2.21
N THR A 47 -15.72 -14.94 -2.32
CA THR A 47 -15.39 -16.36 -2.51
C THR A 47 -15.58 -17.20 -1.24
N LEU A 48 -15.25 -16.63 -0.07
CA LEU A 48 -15.51 -17.26 1.24
C LEU A 48 -17.01 -17.42 1.49
N HIS A 49 -17.82 -16.40 1.19
CA HIS A 49 -19.26 -16.49 1.34
C HIS A 49 -19.86 -17.62 0.50
N LYS A 50 -19.38 -17.80 -0.74
CA LYS A 50 -19.80 -18.94 -1.59
C LYS A 50 -19.30 -20.31 -1.11
N ARG A 51 -18.27 -20.39 -0.27
CA ARG A 51 -17.77 -21.66 0.30
C ARG A 51 -18.38 -22.03 1.64
N VAL A 52 -18.98 -21.08 2.35
CA VAL A 52 -19.60 -21.30 3.67
C VAL A 52 -21.11 -21.52 3.54
N VAL A 53 -21.71 -21.05 2.44
CA VAL A 53 -23.16 -21.13 2.18
C VAL A 53 -23.54 -22.33 1.29
N TYR A 54 -22.57 -23.05 0.72
CA TYR A 54 -22.77 -24.30 -0.02
C TYR A 54 -21.98 -25.45 0.61
#